data_AF-A0AAD4Q3I7-F1
#
_entry.id   AF-A0AAD4Q3I7-F1
#
_cell.length_a   1.000
_cell.length_b   1.000
_cell.length_c   1.000
_cell.angle_alpha   90.00
_cell.angle_beta   90.00
_cell.angle_gamma   90.00
#
_symmetry.space_group_name_H-M   'P 1'
#
loop_
_entity.id
_entity.type
_entity.pdbx_description
1 polymer ?
#
loop_
_entity_poly.entity_id
_entity_poly.type
_entity_poly.pdbx_seq_one_letter_code
_entity_poly.pdbx_strand_id
1 'polypeptide(L)'
;VLRTRKDIPLVICGENRHAKMDMCIVNQNKILLLIQEDKQHMDNSDPEPQLIAEAIAVFAANNQTHRQTSNLTPLDSKIMARITMKGTTPIFYKIKVTAALVTSIGGGAYPQEATTVYAHIPNIPRPNHCWSEGMKPLDNRQVILSCYEAFKQFV
;
A
#
# COMPACT_ATOMS: atom_id res chain seq x y z
N VAL A 1 2.27 15.76 4.19
CA VAL A 1 0.84 16.14 4.32
C VAL A 1 -0.01 14.89 4.25
N LEU A 2 -0.92 14.68 5.22
CA LEU A 2 -1.90 13.59 5.18
C LEU A 2 -3.01 13.96 4.19
N ARG A 3 -3.40 13.04 3.31
CA ARG A 3 -4.55 13.19 2.40
C ARG A 3 -5.48 12.00 2.51
N THR A 4 -6.77 12.25 2.42
CA THR A 4 -7.83 11.24 2.46
C THR A 4 -8.49 11.12 1.09
N ARG A 5 -9.01 9.93 0.75
CA ARG A 5 -9.83 9.68 -0.46
C ARG A 5 -9.18 10.15 -1.76
N LYS A 6 -7.87 9.94 -1.89
CA LYS A 6 -7.15 10.35 -3.09
C LYS A 6 -7.40 9.33 -4.20
N ASP A 7 -7.86 9.83 -5.33
CA ASP A 7 -8.05 9.04 -6.55
C ASP A 7 -6.79 9.11 -7.41
N ILE A 8 -6.32 7.96 -7.88
CA ILE A 8 -5.13 7.83 -8.72
C ILE A 8 -5.48 7.03 -9.97
N PRO A 9 -5.23 7.60 -11.16
CA PRO A 9 -5.43 6.87 -12.41
C PRO A 9 -4.39 5.75 -12.56
N LEU A 10 -4.84 4.60 -13.06
CA LEU A 10 -4.02 3.46 -13.44
C LEU A 10 -4.58 2.89 -14.75
N VAL A 11 -3.72 2.67 -15.73
CA VAL A 11 -4.10 1.97 -16.97
C VAL A 11 -4.13 0.48 -16.68
N ILE A 12 -5.24 -0.19 -17.00
CA ILE A 12 -5.43 -1.64 -16.86
C ILE A 12 -6.08 -2.12 -18.15
N CYS A 13 -5.44 -3.07 -18.84
CA CYS A 13 -5.95 -3.64 -20.10
C CYS A 13 -6.31 -2.57 -21.16
N GLY A 14 -5.51 -1.51 -21.27
CA GLY A 14 -5.74 -0.39 -22.19
C GLY A 14 -6.75 0.65 -21.72
N GLU A 15 -7.44 0.43 -20.59
CA GLU A 15 -8.45 1.33 -20.06
C GLU A 15 -7.91 2.13 -18.87
N ASN A 16 -8.26 3.42 -18.80
CA ASN A 16 -8.02 4.21 -17.60
C ASN A 16 -9.01 3.80 -16.50
N ARG A 17 -8.48 3.26 -15.41
CA ARG A 17 -9.19 2.92 -14.19
C ARG A 17 -8.68 3.77 -13.04
N HIS A 18 -9.39 3.74 -11.93
CA HIS A 18 -9.16 4.61 -10.79
C HIS A 18 -8.94 3.78 -9.53
N ALA A 19 -7.82 4.02 -8.85
CA ALA A 19 -7.51 3.44 -7.56
C ALA A 19 -7.83 4.47 -6.48
N LYS A 20 -8.87 4.20 -5.69
CA LYS A 20 -9.36 5.12 -4.65
C LYS A 20 -8.83 4.73 -3.29
N MET A 21 -7.88 5.51 -2.83
CA MET A 21 -7.14 5.27 -1.59
C MET A 21 -7.83 5.91 -0.40
N ASP A 22 -7.89 5.23 0.73
CA ASP A 22 -8.54 5.77 1.93
C ASP A 22 -7.71 6.89 2.57
N MET A 23 -6.44 6.61 2.85
CA MET A 23 -5.50 7.56 3.45
C MET A 23 -4.09 7.43 2.86
N CYS A 24 -3.40 8.55 2.70
CA CYS A 24 -2.01 8.54 2.26
C CYS A 24 -1.18 9.70 2.80
N ILE A 25 0.12 9.46 2.93
CA ILE A 25 1.11 10.48 3.25
C ILE A 25 1.76 10.95 1.94
N VAL A 26 1.64 12.24 1.67
CA VAL A 26 2.20 12.88 0.48
C VAL A 26 3.33 13.84 0.89
N ASN A 27 4.46 13.76 0.19
CA ASN A 27 5.59 14.68 0.31
C ASN A 27 6.06 15.10 -1.08
N GLN A 28 6.24 16.41 -1.34
CA GLN A 28 6.70 16.94 -2.63
C GLN A 28 5.97 16.31 -3.84
N ASN A 29 4.64 16.22 -3.76
CA ASN A 29 3.75 15.54 -4.72
C ASN A 29 3.94 14.03 -4.91
N LYS A 30 4.91 13.40 -4.23
CA LYS A 30 5.09 11.95 -4.20
C LYS A 30 4.28 11.34 -3.07
N ILE A 31 3.67 10.21 -3.35
CA ILE A 31 2.95 9.43 -2.35
C ILE A 31 3.92 8.42 -1.75
N LEU A 32 4.09 8.50 -0.44
CA LEU A 32 5.07 7.74 0.34
C LEU A 32 4.42 6.51 0.97
N LEU A 33 3.50 6.74 1.90
CA LEU A 33 2.76 5.72 2.61
C LEU A 33 1.28 5.74 2.24
N LEU A 34 0.71 4.55 2.25
CA LEU A 34 -0.68 4.26 1.95
C LEU A 34 -1.25 3.48 3.12
N ILE A 35 -2.40 3.92 3.63
CA ILE A 35 -3.10 3.31 4.74
C ILE A 35 -4.51 3.00 4.24
N GLN A 36 -4.85 1.71 4.25
CA GLN A 36 -6.18 1.23 3.89
C GLN A 36 -7.00 0.97 5.15
N GLU A 37 -8.21 1.51 5.19
CA GLU A 37 -9.14 1.28 6.28
C GLU A 37 -9.68 -0.15 6.22
N ASP A 38 -10.13 -0.66 7.38
CA ASP A 38 -10.83 -1.93 7.42
C ASP A 38 -12.24 -1.74 6.84
N LYS A 39 -12.50 -2.37 5.71
CA LYS A 39 -13.80 -2.34 5.03
C LYS A 39 -14.60 -3.62 5.22
N GLN A 40 -14.14 -4.57 6.03
CA GLN A 40 -14.83 -5.85 6.25
C GLN A 40 -16.24 -5.69 6.83
N HIS A 41 -16.52 -4.57 7.50
CA HIS A 41 -17.88 -4.26 7.96
C HIS A 41 -18.86 -3.86 6.83
N MET A 42 -18.34 -3.39 5.70
CA MET A 42 -19.14 -2.93 4.55
C MET A 42 -19.31 -4.01 3.50
N ASP A 43 -18.24 -4.75 3.24
CA ASP A 43 -18.20 -5.89 2.34
C ASP A 43 -17.11 -6.82 2.87
N ASN A 44 -17.38 -8.12 3.00
CA ASN A 44 -16.47 -9.11 3.60
C ASN A 44 -15.26 -9.43 2.68
N SER A 45 -14.84 -8.44 1.90
CA SER A 45 -13.74 -8.52 0.95
C SER A 45 -12.40 -8.41 1.66
N ASP A 46 -11.43 -9.14 1.14
CA ASP A 46 -10.04 -9.04 1.58
C ASP A 46 -9.49 -7.66 1.14
N PRO A 47 -8.91 -6.84 2.05
CA PRO A 47 -8.31 -5.57 1.68
C PRO A 47 -6.97 -5.72 0.91
N GLU A 48 -6.35 -6.90 0.93
CA GLU A 48 -5.02 -7.12 0.33
C GLU A 48 -4.98 -6.87 -1.20
N PRO A 49 -5.91 -7.40 -2.02
CA PRO A 49 -5.94 -7.12 -3.46
C PRO A 49 -6.05 -5.63 -3.78
N GLN A 50 -6.89 -4.89 -3.05
CA GLN A 50 -7.04 -3.44 -3.23
C GLN A 50 -5.73 -2.72 -2.89
N LEU A 51 -5.09 -3.08 -1.76
CA LEU A 51 -3.82 -2.50 -1.34
C LEU A 51 -2.72 -2.67 -2.39
N ILE A 52 -2.63 -3.86 -2.99
CA ILE A 52 -1.65 -4.17 -4.04
C ILE A 52 -1.93 -3.33 -5.29
N ALA A 53 -3.18 -3.24 -5.73
CA ALA A 53 -3.57 -2.42 -6.87
C ALA A 53 -3.22 -0.93 -6.65
N GLU A 54 -3.48 -0.41 -5.45
CA GLU A 54 -3.13 0.96 -5.08
C GLU A 54 -1.61 1.19 -5.02
N ALA A 55 -0.84 0.18 -4.58
CA ALA A 55 0.62 0.26 -4.61
C ALA A 55 1.16 0.43 -6.03
N ILE A 56 0.58 -0.30 -6.98
CA ILE A 56 0.92 -0.24 -8.41
C ILE A 56 0.52 1.12 -9.00
N ALA A 57 -0.71 1.57 -8.74
CA ALA A 57 -1.20 2.88 -9.18
C ALA A 57 -0.31 4.03 -8.69
N VAL A 58 0.07 4.01 -7.41
CA VAL A 58 0.95 5.02 -6.82
C VAL A 58 2.33 5.02 -7.47
N PHE A 59 2.91 3.84 -7.70
CA PHE A 59 4.21 3.74 -8.35
C PHE A 59 4.16 4.34 -9.77
N ALA A 60 3.13 4.00 -10.55
CA ALA A 60 2.91 4.56 -11.89
C ALA A 60 2.77 6.10 -11.85
N ALA A 61 1.94 6.63 -10.94
CA ALA A 61 1.72 8.06 -10.80
C ALA A 61 2.97 8.82 -10.34
N ASN A 62 3.73 8.26 -9.40
CA ASN A 62 5.00 8.83 -8.94
C ASN A 62 6.02 8.87 -10.09
N ASN A 63 6.14 7.79 -10.88
CA ASN A 63 7.02 7.76 -12.06
C ASN A 63 6.59 8.74 -13.15
N GLN A 64 5.28 8.92 -13.36
CA GLN A 64 4.77 9.93 -14.29
C GLN A 64 5.12 11.35 -13.81
N THR A 65 5.00 11.60 -12.51
CA THR A 65 5.42 12.88 -11.90
C THR A 65 6.92 13.13 -12.12
N HIS A 66 7.76 12.10 -11.95
CA HIS A 66 9.20 12.19 -12.24
C HIS A 66 9.48 12.67 -13.68
N ARG A 67 8.77 12.10 -14.67
CA ARG A 67 8.88 12.49 -16.09
C ARG A 67 8.46 13.93 -16.35
N GLN A 68 7.34 14.36 -15.76
CA GLN A 68 6.69 15.61 -16.14
C GLN A 68 7.24 16.84 -15.42
N THR A 69 7.61 16.72 -14.16
CA THR A 69 7.87 17.90 -13.29
C THR A 69 9.28 17.96 -12.73
N SER A 70 10.02 16.85 -12.71
CA SER A 70 11.29 16.78 -11.98
C SER A 70 12.53 16.61 -12.85
N ASN A 71 12.40 16.40 -14.18
CA ASN A 71 13.51 15.94 -15.05
C ASN A 71 14.26 14.73 -14.49
N LEU A 72 13.62 13.97 -13.62
CA LEU A 72 14.22 12.81 -12.96
C LEU A 72 13.89 11.58 -13.79
N THR A 73 14.87 10.70 -13.95
CA THR A 73 14.65 9.40 -14.56
C THR A 73 13.57 8.64 -13.78
N PRO A 74 12.57 8.04 -14.48
CA PRO A 74 11.64 7.11 -13.86
C PRO A 74 12.37 5.97 -13.17
N LEU A 75 11.82 5.46 -12.08
CA LEU A 75 12.40 4.31 -11.39
C LEU A 75 11.97 3.02 -12.09
N ASP A 76 12.90 2.09 -12.29
CA ASP A 76 12.57 0.75 -12.81
C ASP A 76 11.85 -0.10 -11.77
N SER A 77 12.14 0.14 -10.49
CA SER A 77 11.42 -0.50 -9.39
C SER A 77 11.48 0.34 -8.11
N LYS A 78 10.53 0.10 -7.20
CA LYS A 78 10.53 0.69 -5.86
C LYS A 78 9.82 -0.23 -4.87
N ILE A 79 10.34 -0.30 -3.65
CA ILE A 79 9.62 -0.90 -2.52
C ILE A 79 8.58 0.10 -2.04
N MET A 80 7.32 -0.33 -2.06
CA MET A 80 6.19 0.44 -1.61
C MET A 80 5.75 -0.07 -0.24
N ALA A 81 5.92 0.78 0.78
CA ALA A 81 5.42 0.51 2.14
C ALA A 81 3.92 0.77 2.21
N ARG A 82 3.17 -0.20 2.72
CA ARG A 82 1.70 -0.14 2.83
C ARG A 82 1.24 -0.63 4.19
N ILE A 83 0.12 -0.09 4.68
CA ILE A 83 -0.53 -0.54 5.90
C ILE A 83 -1.99 -0.80 5.59
N THR A 84 -2.53 -1.94 6.02
CA THR A 84 -3.98 -2.16 6.07
C THR A 84 -4.42 -2.34 7.51
N MET A 85 -5.70 -2.12 7.77
CA MET A 85 -6.34 -2.48 9.03
C MET A 85 -7.23 -3.71 8.82
N LYS A 86 -7.15 -4.67 9.74
CA LYS A 86 -8.12 -5.75 9.89
C LYS A 86 -8.61 -5.78 11.33
N GLY A 87 -9.89 -5.49 11.53
CA GLY A 87 -10.43 -5.06 12.82
C GLY A 87 -9.66 -3.85 13.33
N THR A 88 -8.97 -4.04 14.46
CA THR A 88 -8.11 -3.00 15.06
C THR A 88 -6.62 -3.30 14.94
N THR A 89 -6.23 -4.33 14.18
CA THR A 89 -4.82 -4.71 13.98
C THR A 89 -4.30 -4.19 12.66
N PRO A 90 -3.20 -3.40 12.66
CA PRO A 90 -2.52 -3.06 11.42
C PRO A 90 -1.72 -4.26 10.90
N ILE A 91 -1.70 -4.39 9.58
CA ILE A 91 -0.84 -5.31 8.85
C ILE A 91 0.11 -4.47 8.01
N PHE A 92 1.41 -4.72 8.12
CA PHE A 92 2.46 -3.96 7.44
C PHE A 92 2.91 -4.71 6.19
N TYR A 93 2.90 -4.04 5.04
CA TYR A 93 3.22 -4.65 3.76
C TYR A 93 4.41 -3.97 3.10
N LYS A 94 5.26 -4.79 2.47
CA LYS A 94 6.30 -4.33 1.54
C LYS A 94 6.06 -4.97 0.19
N ILE A 95 5.85 -4.12 -0.81
CA ILE A 95 5.53 -4.56 -2.17
C ILE A 95 6.60 -3.99 -3.10
N LYS A 96 7.40 -4.87 -3.73
CA LYS A 96 8.33 -4.42 -4.77
C LYS A 96 7.54 -4.25 -6.06
N VAL A 97 7.25 -3.01 -6.44
CA VAL A 97 6.58 -2.70 -7.71
C VAL A 97 7.64 -2.38 -8.75
N THR A 98 7.49 -2.91 -9.96
CA THR A 98 8.39 -2.68 -11.10
C THR A 98 7.67 -1.97 -12.25
N ALA A 99 8.42 -1.28 -13.10
CA ALA A 99 7.89 -0.69 -14.32
C ALA A 99 7.36 -1.77 -15.28
N ALA A 100 8.05 -2.91 -15.38
CA ALA A 100 7.60 -4.04 -16.17
C ALA A 100 6.21 -4.55 -15.72
N LEU A 101 5.97 -4.65 -14.41
CA LEU A 101 4.65 -5.03 -13.87
C LEU A 101 3.56 -4.03 -14.30
N VAL A 102 3.83 -2.72 -14.17
CA VAL A 102 2.87 -1.68 -14.60
C VAL A 102 2.58 -1.79 -16.09
N THR A 103 3.61 -2.01 -16.92
CA THR A 103 3.44 -2.16 -18.37
C THR A 103 2.63 -3.41 -18.71
N SER A 104 2.90 -4.56 -18.09
CA SER A 104 2.14 -5.79 -18.28
C SER A 104 0.66 -5.60 -17.93
N ILE A 105 0.37 -5.03 -16.77
CA ILE A 105 -1.02 -4.74 -16.33
C ILE A 105 -1.70 -3.76 -17.28
N GLY A 106 -1.00 -2.69 -17.67
CA GLY A 106 -1.51 -1.70 -18.62
C GLY A 106 -1.85 -2.30 -19.98
N GLY A 107 -1.06 -3.27 -20.46
CA GLY A 107 -1.33 -4.01 -21.70
C GLY A 107 -2.29 -5.19 -21.55
N GLY A 108 -2.74 -5.51 -20.33
CA GLY A 108 -3.55 -6.72 -20.07
C GLY A 108 -2.78 -8.03 -20.24
N ALA A 109 -1.45 -7.98 -20.15
CA ALA A 109 -0.57 -9.14 -20.26
C ALA A 109 -0.20 -9.69 -18.88
N TYR A 110 0.04 -10.99 -18.79
CA TYR A 110 0.58 -11.60 -17.59
C TYR A 110 2.07 -11.20 -17.41
N PRO A 111 2.49 -10.71 -16.24
CA PRO A 111 3.88 -10.34 -16.00
C PRO A 111 4.78 -11.56 -16.01
N GLN A 112 5.97 -11.45 -16.62
CA GLN A 112 6.94 -12.55 -16.66
C GLN A 112 7.57 -12.83 -15.28
N GLU A 113 7.74 -11.78 -14.48
CA GLU A 113 8.28 -11.88 -13.13
C GLU A 113 7.16 -11.89 -12.10
N ALA A 114 7.19 -12.87 -11.20
CA ALA A 114 6.28 -12.91 -10.06
C ALA A 114 6.54 -11.73 -9.12
N THR A 115 5.47 -11.06 -8.69
CA THR A 115 5.57 -9.98 -7.71
C THR A 115 5.52 -10.56 -6.30
N THR A 116 6.57 -10.35 -5.52
CA THR A 116 6.61 -10.78 -4.12
C THR A 116 6.05 -9.70 -3.20
N VAL A 117 5.04 -10.06 -2.42
CA VAL A 117 4.44 -9.24 -1.37
C VAL A 117 4.85 -9.81 -0.02
N TYR A 118 5.46 -8.98 0.83
CA TYR A 118 5.74 -9.34 2.21
C TYR A 118 4.71 -8.71 3.12
N ALA A 119 4.10 -9.51 4.00
CA ALA A 119 3.18 -9.05 5.02
C ALA A 119 3.76 -9.34 6.41
N HIS A 120 3.59 -8.40 7.33
CA HIS A 120 3.95 -8.56 8.73
C HIS A 120 2.76 -8.21 9.61
N ILE A 121 2.30 -9.21 10.37
CA ILE A 121 1.29 -9.07 11.41
C ILE A 121 2.05 -8.99 12.75
N PRO A 122 1.86 -7.93 13.54
CA PRO A 122 2.52 -7.81 14.84
C PRO A 122 2.23 -8.99 15.75
N ASN A 123 3.27 -9.54 16.36
CA ASN A 123 3.14 -10.61 17.35
C ASN A 123 2.79 -10.03 18.72
N ILE A 124 1.49 -9.88 18.99
CA ILE A 124 0.98 -9.27 20.23
C ILE A 124 0.82 -10.31 21.36
N PRO A 125 0.77 -9.90 22.64
CA PRO A 125 0.67 -10.79 23.80
C PRO A 125 -0.48 -11.82 23.77
N ARG A 126 -1.57 -11.50 23.06
CA ARG A 126 -2.76 -12.37 22.93
C ARG A 126 -3.05 -12.65 21.44
N PRO A 127 -2.27 -13.55 20.78
CA PRO A 127 -2.37 -13.75 19.33
C PRO A 127 -3.77 -14.19 18.85
N ASN A 128 -4.46 -15.03 19.64
CA ASN A 128 -5.81 -15.51 19.30
C ASN A 128 -6.86 -14.39 19.25
N HIS A 129 -6.58 -13.25 19.89
CA HIS A 129 -7.45 -12.08 19.93
C HIS A 129 -6.93 -10.94 19.05
N CYS A 130 -5.95 -11.19 18.16
CA CYS A 130 -5.33 -10.12 17.39
C CYS A 130 -6.33 -9.29 16.59
N TRP A 131 -7.27 -9.90 15.88
CA TRP A 131 -8.24 -9.16 15.08
C TRP A 131 -9.23 -8.36 15.93
N SER A 132 -9.66 -8.91 17.07
CA SER A 132 -10.64 -8.28 17.96
C SER A 132 -10.04 -7.22 18.88
N GLU A 133 -8.82 -7.44 19.37
CA GLU A 133 -8.16 -6.56 20.33
C GLU A 133 -7.21 -5.57 19.67
N GLY A 134 -6.34 -6.02 18.77
CA GLY A 134 -5.38 -5.18 18.04
C GLY A 134 -4.87 -3.98 18.83
N MET A 135 -5.16 -2.77 18.34
CA MET A 135 -4.77 -1.49 18.94
C MET A 135 -5.58 -1.09 20.19
N LYS A 136 -6.51 -1.90 20.71
CA LYS A 136 -7.32 -1.53 21.90
C LYS A 136 -6.51 -1.58 23.20
N PRO A 137 -5.84 -2.69 23.57
CA PRO A 137 -5.07 -2.78 24.82
C PRO A 137 -3.74 -2.03 24.76
N LEU A 138 -3.27 -1.52 25.90
CA LEU A 138 -2.05 -0.73 25.97
C LEU A 138 -0.79 -1.55 25.64
N ASP A 139 -0.72 -2.79 26.11
CA ASP A 139 0.39 -3.73 25.86
C ASP A 139 0.49 -4.09 24.37
N ASN A 140 -0.66 -4.30 23.70
CA ASN A 140 -0.68 -4.50 22.25
C ASN A 140 -0.18 -3.26 21.50
N ARG A 141 -0.62 -2.05 21.90
CA ARG A 141 -0.18 -0.78 21.27
C ARG A 141 1.33 -0.62 21.34
N GLN A 142 1.96 -0.96 22.46
CA GLN A 142 3.41 -0.85 22.60
C GLN A 142 4.14 -1.70 21.55
N VAL A 143 3.71 -2.95 21.37
CA VAL A 143 4.30 -3.84 20.35
C VAL A 143 4.03 -3.32 18.95
N ILE A 144 2.77 -2.98 18.64
CA ILE A 144 2.36 -2.53 17.31
C ILE A 144 3.08 -1.23 16.92
N LEU A 145 3.22 -0.28 17.84
CA LEU A 145 3.94 0.97 17.59
C LEU A 145 5.45 0.71 17.41
N SER A 146 6.03 -0.25 18.13
CA SER A 146 7.42 -0.65 17.91
C SER A 146 7.63 -1.24 16.50
N CYS A 147 6.68 -2.06 16.02
CA CYS A 147 6.67 -2.53 14.64
C CYS A 147 6.56 -1.38 13.63
N TYR A 148 5.68 -0.39 13.89
CA TYR A 148 5.55 0.79 13.03
C TYR A 148 6.84 1.61 12.99
N GLU A 149 7.49 1.83 14.14
CA GLU A 149 8.77 2.53 14.22
C GLU A 149 9.84 1.87 13.35
N ALA A 150 9.97 0.54 13.43
CA ALA A 150 10.87 -0.22 12.57
C ALA A 150 10.46 -0.19 11.08
N PHE A 151 9.17 -0.05 10.80
CA PHE A 151 8.63 0.00 9.44
C PHE A 151 8.86 1.35 8.75
N LYS A 152 9.01 2.46 9.49
CA LYS A 152 9.20 3.81 8.92
C LYS A 152 10.39 3.93 7.97
N GLN A 153 11.41 3.09 8.10
CA GLN A 153 12.55 3.08 7.17
C GLN A 153 12.16 2.80 5.71
N PHE A 154 10.96 2.24 5.48
CA PHE A 154 10.43 1.95 4.16
C PHE A 154 9.46 3.02 3.62
N VAL A 155 9.18 4.08 4.39
CA VAL A 155 8.20 5.14 4.08
C VAL A 155 8.87 6.34 3.41
#